data_AF-A0AA86S255-F1
#
_entry.id   AF-A0AA86S255-F1
#
_cell.length_a   1.000
_cell.length_b   1.000
_cell.length_c   1.000
_cell.angle_alpha   90.00
_cell.angle_beta   90.00
_cell.angle_gamma   90.00
#
_symmetry.space_group_name_H-M   'P 1'
#
loop_
_entity.id
_entity.type
_entity.pdbx_description
1 polymer ?
#
loop_
_entity_poly.entity_id
_entity_poly.type
_entity_poly.pdbx_seq_one_letter_code
_entity_poly.pdbx_strand_id
1 'polypeptide(L)'
;MEQEQEQQPLPLSLSLSVVSAASAPSTSSDEHSNPSDAVIFFGLSLALGIACRHLLRGTRVPYTVALLIIGIALGSIGPTRLFFIILLLFLNLGFVWLEYGTHHRLGKIGDGIRLWSEIDPDLLLAVFLPALLFESSFLMEVHQIKRCLAQMLLLAGPGVALSTVCLGVVMKLTFPYNWGWKTSLLLGGLLSATDPVAVVALLKDLGASKKLSTIIEGESLMNDGTAIVVYTLFYRMVLGETFNWVAIIKFLAQVSLGA
;
A
#
# COMPACT_ATOMS: atom_id res chain seq x y z
N MET A 1 -70.81 -23.80 -5.44
CA MET A 1 -71.06 -23.82 -6.89
C MET A 1 -71.03 -22.38 -7.34
N GLU A 2 -69.84 -21.85 -7.61
CA GLU A 2 -69.65 -20.55 -8.25
C GLU A 2 -68.52 -20.72 -9.28
N GLN A 3 -68.69 -20.04 -10.39
CA GLN A 3 -68.32 -20.44 -11.75
C GLN A 3 -66.83 -20.25 -12.05
N GLU A 4 -66.25 -21.23 -12.76
CA GLU A 4 -64.96 -21.10 -13.45
C GLU A 4 -65.07 -20.06 -14.57
N GLN A 5 -64.24 -19.01 -14.51
CA GLN A 5 -64.13 -17.99 -15.54
C GLN A 5 -62.86 -18.28 -16.37
N GLU A 6 -63.05 -18.72 -17.62
CA GLU A 6 -61.97 -18.99 -18.58
C GLU A 6 -61.04 -17.78 -18.75
N GLN A 7 -59.75 -18.00 -18.49
CA GLN A 7 -58.70 -17.01 -18.67
C GLN A 7 -58.18 -17.09 -20.11
N GLN A 8 -58.73 -16.24 -20.98
CA GLN A 8 -58.33 -16.12 -22.37
C GLN A 8 -56.88 -15.58 -22.48
N PRO A 9 -55.98 -16.22 -23.24
CA PRO A 9 -54.58 -15.79 -23.28
C PRO A 9 -54.44 -14.45 -24.01
N LEU A 10 -53.74 -13.51 -23.38
CA LEU A 10 -53.36 -12.21 -23.95
C LEU A 10 -52.62 -12.38 -25.29
N PRO A 11 -52.87 -11.53 -26.30
CA PRO A 11 -52.17 -11.62 -27.58
C PRO A 11 -50.67 -11.37 -27.39
N LEU A 12 -49.86 -12.29 -27.96
CA LEU A 12 -48.39 -12.36 -27.89
C LEU A 12 -47.65 -11.07 -28.32
N SER A 13 -48.34 -10.13 -28.97
CA SER A 13 -47.81 -8.84 -29.39
C SER A 13 -47.68 -7.83 -28.24
N LEU A 14 -48.55 -7.88 -27.22
CA LEU A 14 -48.48 -7.00 -26.05
C LEU A 14 -47.37 -7.42 -25.09
N SER A 15 -47.13 -8.72 -24.92
CA SER A 15 -46.01 -9.25 -24.14
C SER A 15 -44.65 -8.89 -24.75
N LEU A 16 -44.53 -8.88 -26.09
CA LEU A 16 -43.31 -8.45 -26.78
C LEU A 16 -43.06 -6.94 -26.63
N SER A 17 -44.11 -6.13 -26.58
CA SER A 17 -44.01 -4.68 -26.35
C SER A 17 -43.57 -4.36 -24.93
N VAL A 18 -44.08 -5.09 -23.94
CA VAL A 18 -43.71 -4.94 -22.52
C VAL A 18 -42.31 -5.51 -22.25
N VAL A 19 -41.92 -6.60 -22.89
CA VAL A 19 -40.57 -7.18 -22.78
C VAL A 19 -39.53 -6.29 -23.46
N SER A 20 -39.86 -5.67 -24.60
CA SER A 20 -38.95 -4.71 -25.26
C SER A 20 -38.80 -3.39 -24.51
N ALA A 21 -39.79 -2.98 -23.70
CA ALA A 21 -39.70 -1.81 -22.84
C ALA A 21 -38.93 -2.10 -21.53
N ALA A 22 -38.84 -3.36 -21.12
CA ALA A 22 -38.10 -3.79 -19.92
C ALA A 22 -36.62 -4.10 -20.17
N SER A 23 -36.16 -4.05 -21.43
CA SER A 23 -34.76 -4.25 -21.83
C SER A 23 -34.09 -2.96 -22.32
N ALA A 24 -34.48 -1.81 -21.78
CA ALA A 24 -33.57 -0.67 -21.78
C ALA A 24 -32.49 -0.99 -20.72
N PRO A 25 -31.20 -1.10 -21.09
CA PRO A 25 -30.18 -1.07 -20.06
C PRO A 25 -30.39 0.27 -19.37
N SER A 26 -30.62 0.25 -18.05
CA SER A 26 -30.26 1.39 -17.24
C SER A 26 -28.81 1.69 -17.60
N THR A 27 -28.60 2.74 -18.40
CA THR A 27 -27.32 3.41 -18.48
C THR A 27 -27.05 3.93 -17.08
N SER A 28 -26.60 3.04 -16.18
CA SER A 28 -25.59 3.42 -15.22
C SER A 28 -24.59 4.16 -16.07
N SER A 29 -24.46 5.46 -15.84
CA SER A 29 -23.35 6.21 -16.34
C SER A 29 -22.12 5.42 -15.89
N ASP A 30 -21.59 4.60 -16.78
CA ASP A 30 -20.21 4.16 -16.78
C ASP A 30 -19.46 5.50 -16.80
N GLU A 31 -19.19 6.02 -15.60
CA GLU A 31 -18.16 7.01 -15.39
C GLU A 31 -16.92 6.39 -16.02
N HIS A 32 -16.67 6.73 -17.28
CA HIS A 32 -15.41 6.45 -17.94
C HIS A 32 -14.36 7.20 -17.12
N SER A 33 -13.84 6.52 -16.11
CA SER A 33 -12.78 6.97 -15.24
C SER A 33 -11.59 7.26 -16.14
N ASN A 34 -11.30 8.54 -16.35
CA ASN A 34 -10.31 8.95 -17.33
C ASN A 34 -8.91 8.65 -16.76
N PRO A 35 -7.99 8.05 -17.53
CA PRO A 35 -6.63 7.78 -17.05
C PRO A 35 -5.88 9.07 -16.66
N SER A 36 -6.29 10.22 -17.20
CA SER A 36 -5.78 11.53 -16.78
C SER A 36 -6.03 11.83 -15.30
N ASP A 37 -7.12 11.33 -14.73
CA ASP A 37 -7.50 11.63 -13.34
C ASP A 37 -6.58 10.91 -12.35
N ALA A 38 -6.14 9.69 -12.68
CA ALA A 38 -5.10 8.99 -11.94
C ALA A 38 -3.74 9.71 -12.00
N VAL A 39 -3.38 10.27 -13.16
CA VAL A 39 -2.12 11.03 -13.32
C VAL A 39 -2.17 12.34 -12.53
N ILE A 40 -3.31 13.03 -12.54
CA ILE A 40 -3.52 14.26 -11.74
C ILE A 40 -3.40 13.95 -10.26
N PHE A 41 -4.04 12.87 -9.78
CA PHE A 41 -3.91 12.44 -8.39
C PHE A 41 -2.46 12.11 -8.02
N PHE A 42 -1.75 11.37 -8.87
CA PHE A 42 -0.33 11.06 -8.66
C PHE A 42 0.52 12.35 -8.56
N GLY A 43 0.34 13.29 -9.49
CA GLY A 43 1.04 14.58 -9.45
C GLY A 43 0.73 15.41 -8.19
N LEU A 44 -0.54 15.43 -7.75
CA LEU A 44 -0.94 16.09 -6.51
C LEU A 44 -0.33 15.42 -5.28
N SER A 45 -0.28 14.08 -5.25
CA SER A 45 0.34 13.32 -4.15
C SER A 45 1.85 13.61 -4.04
N LEU A 46 2.57 13.71 -5.17
CA LEU A 46 3.97 14.13 -5.20
C LEU A 46 4.15 15.56 -4.70
N ALA A 47 3.34 16.50 -5.18
CA ALA A 47 3.41 17.90 -4.74
C ALA A 47 3.14 18.03 -3.23
N LEU A 48 2.15 17.30 -2.71
CA LEU A 48 1.85 17.22 -1.28
C LEU A 48 3.02 16.63 -0.49
N GLY A 49 3.65 15.58 -1.00
CA GLY A 49 4.85 14.97 -0.42
C GLY A 49 6.02 15.96 -0.31
N ILE A 50 6.32 16.68 -1.39
CA ILE A 50 7.37 17.70 -1.43
C ILE A 50 7.05 18.86 -0.48
N ALA A 51 5.81 19.34 -0.49
CA ALA A 51 5.36 20.42 0.39
C ALA A 51 5.45 20.00 1.87
N CYS A 52 5.00 18.79 2.21
CA CYS A 52 5.10 18.23 3.55
C CYS A 52 6.56 18.13 4.01
N ARG A 53 7.45 17.61 3.14
CA ARG A 53 8.89 17.55 3.41
C ARG A 53 9.49 18.94 3.62
N HIS A 54 9.07 19.92 2.84
CA HIS A 54 9.59 21.29 2.96
C HIS A 54 9.08 22.00 4.22
N LEU A 55 7.80 21.84 4.55
CA LEU A 55 7.19 22.48 5.72
C LEU A 55 7.69 21.88 7.04
N LEU A 56 7.98 20.58 7.05
CA LEU A 56 8.49 19.88 8.23
C LEU A 56 10.02 19.96 8.37
N ARG A 57 10.73 20.56 7.41
CA ARG A 57 12.18 20.82 7.55
C ARG A 57 12.43 21.70 8.77
N GLY A 58 13.15 21.14 9.75
CA GLY A 58 13.48 21.83 11.01
C GLY A 58 12.56 21.49 12.18
N THR A 59 11.53 20.66 11.98
CA THR A 59 10.72 20.11 13.08
C THR A 59 11.30 18.79 13.57
N ARG A 60 10.94 18.37 14.79
CA ARG A 60 11.35 17.07 15.37
C ARG A 60 10.57 15.87 14.80
N VAL A 61 9.56 16.11 13.96
CA VAL A 61 8.64 15.07 13.48
C VAL A 61 9.19 14.48 12.17
N PRO A 62 9.37 13.15 12.07
CA PRO A 62 9.73 12.51 10.81
C PRO A 62 8.63 12.73 9.77
N TYR A 63 9.01 13.17 8.56
CA TYR A 63 8.07 13.43 7.47
C TYR A 63 7.28 12.17 7.06
N THR A 64 7.85 10.97 7.26
CA THR A 64 7.17 9.69 7.02
C THR A 64 5.94 9.50 7.91
N VAL A 65 6.02 9.89 9.19
CA VAL A 65 4.90 9.82 10.15
C VAL A 65 3.80 10.80 9.76
N ALA A 66 4.18 12.03 9.38
CA ALA A 66 3.21 13.03 8.93
C ALA A 66 2.49 12.57 7.65
N LEU A 67 3.23 12.00 6.68
CA LEU A 67 2.65 11.44 5.47
C LEU A 67 1.74 10.25 5.75
N LEU A 68 2.09 9.38 6.71
CA LEU A 68 1.24 8.28 7.14
C LEU A 68 -0.09 8.79 7.70
N ILE A 69 -0.06 9.78 8.59
CA ILE A 69 -1.27 10.37 9.18
C ILE A 69 -2.14 11.02 8.10
N ILE A 70 -1.53 11.78 7.20
CA ILE A 70 -2.24 12.42 6.07
C ILE A 70 -2.85 11.34 5.16
N GLY A 71 -2.10 10.28 4.84
CA GLY A 71 -2.57 9.18 4.01
C GLY A 71 -3.75 8.42 4.65
N ILE A 72 -3.65 8.08 5.94
CA ILE A 72 -4.73 7.42 6.69
C ILE A 72 -5.96 8.33 6.76
N ALA A 73 -5.77 9.63 7.02
CA ALA A 73 -6.86 10.59 7.03
C ALA A 73 -7.53 10.64 5.65
N LEU A 74 -6.77 10.86 4.57
CA LEU A 74 -7.29 10.90 3.20
C LEU A 74 -8.02 9.59 2.82
N GLY A 75 -7.47 8.43 3.17
CA GLY A 75 -8.06 7.13 2.88
C GLY A 75 -9.32 6.82 3.70
N SER A 76 -9.32 7.13 4.99
CA SER A 76 -10.45 6.85 5.89
C SER A 76 -11.65 7.77 5.66
N ILE A 77 -11.42 8.98 5.15
CA ILE A 77 -12.46 10.00 5.01
C ILE A 77 -13.37 9.69 3.81
N GLY A 78 -12.90 8.93 2.82
CA GLY A 78 -13.64 8.67 1.59
C GLY A 78 -13.80 9.94 0.73
N PRO A 79 -13.97 9.82 -0.60
CA PRO A 79 -13.95 10.96 -1.52
C PRO A 79 -15.03 12.00 -1.20
N THR A 80 -16.19 11.57 -0.70
CA THR A 80 -17.34 12.43 -0.40
C THR A 80 -17.17 13.26 0.86
N ARG A 81 -16.54 12.76 1.93
CA ARG A 81 -16.34 13.55 3.16
C ARG A 81 -15.07 14.41 3.09
N LEU A 82 -14.11 14.02 2.25
CA LEU A 82 -12.87 14.79 2.03
C LEU A 82 -13.20 16.12 1.35
N PHE A 83 -14.14 16.08 0.39
CA PHE A 83 -14.76 17.27 -0.18
C PHE A 83 -15.29 18.23 0.88
N PHE A 84 -16.05 17.72 1.86
CA PHE A 84 -16.63 18.55 2.93
C PHE A 84 -15.58 19.14 3.88
N ILE A 85 -14.51 18.42 4.20
CA ILE A 85 -13.44 18.91 5.09
C ILE A 85 -12.59 19.96 4.39
N ILE A 86 -12.24 19.75 3.12
CA ILE A 86 -11.58 20.76 2.29
C ILE A 86 -12.50 21.98 2.17
N LEU A 87 -13.78 21.80 1.88
CA LEU A 87 -14.75 22.90 1.85
C LEU A 87 -14.79 23.69 3.16
N LEU A 88 -14.82 23.01 4.32
CA LEU A 88 -14.82 23.65 5.65
C LEU A 88 -13.52 24.37 5.99
N LEU A 89 -12.37 23.78 5.65
CA LEU A 89 -11.04 24.35 5.90
C LEU A 89 -10.82 25.61 5.05
N PHE A 90 -11.32 25.62 3.81
CA PHE A 90 -11.25 26.75 2.89
C PHE A 90 -12.34 27.81 3.12
N LEU A 91 -13.46 27.46 3.77
CA LEU A 91 -14.51 28.42 4.18
C LEU A 91 -13.99 29.43 5.22
N ASN A 92 -12.93 29.09 5.96
CA ASN A 92 -12.26 30.03 6.86
C ASN A 92 -11.37 31.06 6.13
N LEU A 93 -11.08 30.89 4.83
CA LEU A 93 -10.10 31.73 4.13
C LEU A 93 -10.39 32.11 2.66
N GLY A 94 -11.61 31.98 2.12
CA GLY A 94 -11.83 32.55 0.79
C GLY A 94 -13.18 32.30 0.13
N PHE A 95 -14.00 33.34 0.14
CA PHE A 95 -15.19 33.57 -0.69
C PHE A 95 -14.92 33.51 -2.22
N VAL A 96 -13.69 33.23 -2.66
CA VAL A 96 -13.25 33.26 -4.08
C VAL A 96 -13.31 31.89 -4.77
N TRP A 97 -13.34 30.77 -4.04
CA TRP A 97 -13.38 29.43 -4.64
C TRP A 97 -14.79 28.90 -4.94
N LEU A 98 -15.82 29.54 -4.35
CA LEU A 98 -17.21 29.08 -4.41
C LEU A 98 -17.80 29.10 -5.84
N GLU A 99 -17.19 29.89 -6.73
CA GLU A 99 -17.63 30.05 -8.12
C GLU A 99 -16.83 29.18 -9.12
N TYR A 100 -15.70 28.59 -8.71
CA TYR A 100 -14.82 27.79 -9.59
C TYR A 100 -14.82 26.27 -9.31
N GLY A 101 -15.21 25.84 -8.10
CA GLY A 101 -15.06 24.43 -7.66
C GLY A 101 -16.27 23.52 -7.89
N THR A 102 -17.46 24.10 -8.11
CA THR A 102 -18.72 23.45 -7.76
C THR A 102 -19.26 22.44 -8.79
N HIS A 103 -18.69 22.31 -9.99
CA HIS A 103 -19.26 21.39 -10.98
C HIS A 103 -18.38 20.30 -11.61
N HIS A 104 -17.05 20.36 -11.64
CA HIS A 104 -16.30 19.32 -12.42
C HIS A 104 -14.90 18.91 -11.92
N ARG A 105 -14.30 19.54 -10.88
CA ARG A 105 -12.90 19.27 -10.51
C ARG A 105 -12.65 18.45 -9.24
N LEU A 106 -13.57 18.42 -8.28
CA LEU A 106 -13.39 17.56 -7.10
C LEU A 106 -13.78 16.10 -7.35
N GLY A 107 -14.66 15.83 -8.35
CA GLY A 107 -14.93 14.47 -8.84
C GLY A 107 -13.67 13.79 -9.35
N LYS A 108 -12.89 14.47 -10.21
CA LYS A 108 -11.63 13.95 -10.78
C LYS A 108 -10.60 13.52 -9.73
N ILE A 109 -10.49 14.24 -8.61
CA ILE A 109 -9.57 13.86 -7.52
C ILE A 109 -10.11 12.61 -6.81
N GLY A 110 -11.43 12.55 -6.55
CA GLY A 110 -12.08 11.38 -5.97
C GLY A 110 -11.97 10.13 -6.85
N ASP A 111 -12.11 10.29 -8.17
CA ASP A 111 -11.97 9.22 -9.15
C ASP A 111 -10.51 8.78 -9.30
N GLY A 112 -9.56 9.73 -9.24
CA GLY A 112 -8.15 9.41 -9.16
C GLY A 112 -7.79 8.59 -7.91
N ILE A 113 -8.35 8.94 -6.74
CA ILE A 113 -8.16 8.17 -5.49
C ILE A 113 -8.75 6.75 -5.63
N ARG A 114 -9.96 6.61 -6.19
CA ARG A 114 -10.60 5.30 -6.43
C ARG A 114 -9.74 4.43 -7.34
N LEU A 115 -9.33 4.99 -8.49
CA LEU A 115 -8.46 4.29 -9.44
C LEU A 115 -7.19 3.81 -8.77
N TRP A 116 -6.51 4.65 -7.98
CA TRP A 116 -5.29 4.27 -7.26
C TRP A 116 -5.53 3.26 -6.13
N SER A 117 -6.68 3.31 -5.46
CA SER A 117 -7.05 2.34 -4.42
C SER A 117 -7.36 0.95 -4.98
N GLU A 118 -7.70 0.85 -6.26
CA GLU A 118 -8.00 -0.41 -6.94
C GLU A 118 -6.78 -0.99 -7.67
N ILE A 119 -5.64 -0.27 -7.72
CA ILE A 119 -4.40 -0.78 -8.31
C ILE A 119 -3.88 -1.95 -7.49
N ASP A 120 -3.49 -3.01 -8.20
CA ASP A 120 -2.85 -4.17 -7.62
C ASP A 120 -1.56 -3.78 -6.86
N PRO A 121 -1.45 -4.10 -5.56
CA PRO A 121 -0.27 -3.79 -4.76
C PRO A 121 1.03 -4.39 -5.30
N ASP A 122 0.98 -5.56 -5.94
CA ASP A 122 2.16 -6.21 -6.52
C ASP A 122 2.67 -5.42 -7.72
N LEU A 123 1.77 -4.78 -8.49
CA LEU A 123 2.16 -3.90 -9.59
C LEU A 123 2.82 -2.61 -9.07
N LEU A 124 2.32 -2.04 -7.98
CA LEU A 124 2.97 -0.90 -7.31
C LEU A 124 4.39 -1.28 -6.86
N LEU A 125 4.54 -2.41 -6.18
CA LEU A 125 5.84 -2.92 -5.76
C LEU A 125 6.75 -3.17 -6.97
N ALA A 126 6.27 -3.82 -8.02
CA ALA A 126 7.07 -4.13 -9.21
C ALA A 126 7.60 -2.88 -9.95
N VAL A 127 6.86 -1.76 -9.90
CA VAL A 127 7.27 -0.50 -10.53
C VAL A 127 8.20 0.31 -9.62
N PHE A 128 7.88 0.45 -8.33
CA PHE A 128 8.62 1.33 -7.42
C PHE A 128 9.84 0.66 -6.77
N LEU A 129 9.76 -0.64 -6.45
CA LEU A 129 10.82 -1.35 -5.73
C LEU A 129 12.16 -1.34 -6.50
N PRO A 130 12.24 -1.59 -7.82
CA PRO A 130 13.51 -1.53 -8.54
C PRO A 130 14.15 -0.14 -8.48
N ALA A 131 13.37 0.93 -8.58
CA ALA A 131 13.87 2.30 -8.51
C ALA A 131 14.41 2.62 -7.09
N LEU A 132 13.68 2.23 -6.04
CA LEU A 132 14.08 2.43 -4.64
C LEU A 132 15.34 1.63 -4.28
N LEU A 133 15.44 0.38 -4.74
CA LEU A 133 16.63 -0.46 -4.54
C LEU A 133 17.83 0.07 -5.33
N PHE A 134 17.62 0.59 -6.54
CA PHE A 134 18.68 1.22 -7.33
C PHE A 134 19.20 2.49 -6.66
N GLU A 135 18.32 3.38 -6.19
CA GLU A 135 18.73 4.58 -5.45
C GLU A 135 19.54 4.21 -4.20
N SER A 136 19.04 3.27 -3.40
CA SER A 136 19.68 2.83 -2.16
C SER A 136 21.05 2.22 -2.41
N SER A 137 21.17 1.35 -3.42
CA SER A 137 22.45 0.73 -3.78
C SER A 137 23.44 1.71 -4.42
N PHE A 138 22.97 2.71 -5.18
CA PHE A 138 23.82 3.73 -5.80
C PHE A 138 24.48 4.65 -4.77
N LEU A 139 23.81 4.93 -3.65
CA LEU A 139 24.36 5.77 -2.57
C LEU A 139 25.40 5.05 -1.69
N MET A 140 25.52 3.73 -1.80
CA MET A 140 26.39 2.93 -0.92
C MET A 140 27.83 2.80 -1.41
N GLU A 141 28.78 2.94 -0.49
CA GLU A 141 30.20 2.68 -0.77
C GLU A 141 30.52 1.17 -0.76
N VAL A 142 30.75 0.61 -1.94
CA VAL A 142 31.04 -0.84 -2.14
C VAL A 142 32.20 -1.35 -1.27
N HIS A 143 33.24 -0.53 -1.05
CA HIS A 143 34.38 -0.92 -0.20
C HIS A 143 33.96 -1.14 1.26
N GLN A 144 33.07 -0.29 1.78
CA GLN A 144 32.58 -0.41 3.14
C GLN A 144 31.60 -1.56 3.30
N ILE A 145 30.74 -1.81 2.30
CA ILE A 145 29.86 -2.99 2.26
C ILE A 145 30.69 -4.26 2.37
N LYS A 146 31.70 -4.45 1.52
CA LYS A 146 32.51 -5.68 1.53
C LYS A 146 33.15 -5.97 2.88
N ARG A 147 33.56 -4.92 3.60
CA ARG A 147 34.18 -5.05 4.93
C ARG A 147 33.16 -5.40 6.03
N CYS A 148 31.89 -5.02 5.86
CA CYS A 148 30.84 -5.18 6.86
C CYS A 148 29.77 -6.23 6.45
N LEU A 149 29.93 -6.86 5.29
CA LEU A 149 28.95 -7.77 4.67
C LEU A 149 28.56 -8.92 5.60
N ALA A 150 29.52 -9.49 6.31
CA ALA A 150 29.25 -10.58 7.25
C ALA A 150 28.31 -10.13 8.39
N GLN A 151 28.48 -8.91 8.89
CA GLN A 151 27.64 -8.35 9.94
C GLN A 151 26.24 -8.00 9.40
N MET A 152 26.17 -7.45 8.19
CA MET A 152 24.90 -7.17 7.51
C MET A 152 24.10 -8.45 7.26
N LEU A 153 24.74 -9.50 6.73
CA LEU A 153 24.11 -10.82 6.50
C LEU A 153 23.66 -11.48 7.81
N LEU A 154 24.45 -11.34 8.88
CA LEU A 154 24.10 -11.91 10.17
C LEU A 154 22.92 -11.19 10.85
N LEU A 155 22.76 -9.88 10.65
CA LEU A 155 21.54 -9.18 11.11
C LEU A 155 20.35 -9.46 10.19
N ALA A 156 20.52 -9.36 8.88
CA ALA A 156 19.44 -9.51 7.92
C ALA A 156 18.93 -10.95 7.78
N GLY A 157 19.76 -11.97 7.99
CA GLY A 157 19.32 -13.37 7.93
C GLY A 157 18.68 -13.82 9.26
N PRO A 158 19.49 -14.25 10.24
CA PRO A 158 18.97 -14.77 11.50
C PRO A 158 18.28 -13.71 12.37
N GLY A 159 18.67 -12.43 12.27
CA GLY A 159 17.97 -11.37 13.01
C GLY A 159 16.52 -11.19 12.54
N VAL A 160 16.26 -11.24 11.23
CA VAL A 160 14.91 -11.16 10.65
C VAL A 160 14.09 -12.39 10.96
N ALA A 161 14.71 -13.58 10.90
CA ALA A 161 14.04 -14.82 11.30
C ALA A 161 13.63 -14.77 12.78
N LEU A 162 14.53 -14.30 13.66
CA LEU A 162 14.24 -14.14 15.08
C LEU A 162 13.14 -13.10 15.32
N SER A 163 13.22 -11.94 14.67
CA SER A 163 12.21 -10.88 14.73
C SER A 163 10.84 -11.40 14.29
N THR A 164 10.78 -12.11 13.17
CA THR A 164 9.56 -12.73 12.65
C THR A 164 8.92 -13.70 13.64
N VAL A 165 9.73 -14.57 14.27
CA VAL A 165 9.24 -15.52 15.27
C VAL A 165 8.77 -14.79 16.52
N CYS A 166 9.54 -13.84 17.04
CA CYS A 166 9.19 -13.05 18.22
C CYS A 166 7.89 -12.28 18.01
N LEU A 167 7.78 -11.52 16.91
CA LEU A 167 6.55 -10.80 16.58
C LEU A 167 5.40 -11.77 16.35
N GLY A 168 5.60 -12.86 15.61
CA GLY A 168 4.55 -13.85 15.36
C GLY A 168 4.01 -14.48 16.64
N VAL A 169 4.87 -14.79 17.61
CA VAL A 169 4.46 -15.26 18.94
C VAL A 169 3.66 -14.20 19.68
N VAL A 170 4.15 -12.95 19.71
CA VAL A 170 3.44 -11.83 20.34
C VAL A 170 2.06 -11.63 19.72
N MET A 171 1.95 -11.67 18.40
CA MET A 171 0.67 -11.52 17.70
C MET A 171 -0.28 -12.68 18.01
N LYS A 172 0.22 -13.92 18.05
CA LYS A 172 -0.59 -15.10 18.40
C LYS A 172 -1.15 -15.03 19.82
N LEU A 173 -0.40 -14.46 20.77
CA LEU A 173 -0.78 -14.38 22.18
C LEU A 173 -1.64 -13.14 22.49
N THR A 174 -1.43 -12.04 21.77
CA THR A 174 -2.09 -10.75 22.06
C THR A 174 -3.44 -10.63 21.35
N PHE A 175 -3.55 -11.12 20.12
CA PHE A 175 -4.76 -10.94 19.34
C PHE A 175 -5.80 -12.04 19.62
N PRO A 176 -7.06 -11.69 19.94
CA PRO A 176 -8.11 -12.65 20.27
C PRO A 176 -8.70 -13.36 19.04
N TYR A 177 -8.16 -13.14 17.84
CA TYR A 177 -8.72 -13.62 16.56
C TYR A 177 -8.42 -15.10 16.25
N ASN A 178 -7.85 -15.84 17.20
CA ASN A 178 -7.53 -17.28 17.09
C ASN A 178 -6.75 -17.66 15.82
N TRP A 179 -5.86 -16.77 15.35
CA TRP A 179 -5.10 -16.95 14.11
C TRP A 179 -4.19 -18.18 14.15
N GLY A 180 -4.06 -18.89 13.03
CA GLY A 180 -3.09 -19.98 12.90
C GLY A 180 -1.65 -19.47 12.99
N TRP A 181 -0.71 -20.34 13.37
CA TRP A 181 0.72 -20.00 13.43
C TRP A 181 1.26 -19.41 12.13
N LYS A 182 0.78 -19.93 10.99
CA LYS A 182 1.15 -19.44 9.65
C LYS A 182 0.78 -17.97 9.45
N THR A 183 -0.43 -17.57 9.86
CA THR A 183 -0.93 -16.20 9.73
C THR A 183 -0.21 -15.25 10.70
N SER A 184 0.05 -15.69 11.92
CA SER A 184 0.81 -14.88 12.89
C SER A 184 2.26 -14.67 12.45
N LEU A 185 2.93 -15.70 11.92
CA LEU A 185 4.29 -15.61 11.38
C LEU A 185 4.35 -14.82 10.07
N LEU A 186 3.31 -14.90 9.22
CA LEU A 186 3.17 -14.04 8.04
C LEU A 186 3.20 -12.57 8.44
N LEU A 187 2.39 -12.19 9.43
CA LEU A 187 2.36 -10.82 9.95
C LEU A 187 3.69 -10.44 10.62
N GLY A 188 4.31 -11.38 11.35
CA GLY A 188 5.64 -11.18 11.92
C GLY A 188 6.71 -10.89 10.86
N GLY A 189 6.68 -11.59 9.73
CA GLY A 189 7.60 -11.38 8.61
C GLY A 189 7.37 -10.03 7.93
N LEU A 190 6.10 -9.67 7.73
CA LEU A 190 5.72 -8.36 7.19
C LEU A 190 6.23 -7.20 8.05
N LEU A 191 6.14 -7.34 9.37
CA LEU A 191 6.56 -6.30 10.33
C LEU A 191 8.05 -6.34 10.67
N SER A 192 8.81 -7.32 10.15
CA SER A 192 10.23 -7.44 10.42
C SER A 192 11.09 -6.51 9.56
N ALA A 193 10.58 -6.02 8.43
CA ALA A 193 11.25 -5.00 7.62
C ALA A 193 11.41 -3.69 8.42
N THR A 194 12.61 -3.12 8.40
CA THR A 194 12.96 -1.90 9.17
C THR A 194 13.40 -0.80 8.22
N ASP A 195 12.80 0.38 8.36
CA ASP A 195 13.21 1.59 7.63
C ASP A 195 14.05 2.50 8.54
N PRO A 196 15.37 2.63 8.31
CA PRO A 196 16.25 3.43 9.12
C PRO A 196 16.38 4.86 8.61
N VAL A 197 15.65 5.29 7.56
CA VAL A 197 15.86 6.59 6.91
C VAL A 197 15.79 7.74 7.93
N ALA A 198 14.81 7.71 8.84
CA ALA A 198 14.68 8.72 9.90
C ALA A 198 15.83 8.65 10.92
N VAL A 199 16.23 7.43 11.31
CA VAL A 199 17.28 7.19 12.32
C VAL A 199 18.65 7.60 11.78
N VAL A 200 18.93 7.27 10.51
CA VAL A 200 20.18 7.61 9.83
C VAL A 200 20.32 9.12 9.65
N ALA A 201 19.23 9.82 9.30
CA ALA A 201 19.24 11.28 9.23
C ALA A 201 19.61 11.91 10.58
N LEU A 202 18.97 11.45 11.67
CA LEU A 202 19.28 11.92 13.02
C LEU A 202 20.72 11.59 13.44
N LEU A 203 21.21 10.40 13.14
CA LEU A 203 22.58 10.00 13.46
C LEU A 203 23.62 10.85 12.70
N LYS A 204 23.35 11.19 11.44
CA LYS A 204 24.19 12.10 10.65
C LYS A 204 24.23 13.50 11.27
N ASP A 205 23.09 14.03 11.72
CA ASP A 205 23.02 15.32 12.42
C ASP A 205 23.80 15.31 13.76
N LEU A 206 23.86 14.16 14.42
CA LEU A 206 24.62 13.94 15.66
C LEU A 206 26.12 13.65 15.44
N GLY A 207 26.60 13.67 14.19
CA GLY A 207 28.01 13.46 13.87
C GLY A 207 28.46 12.00 13.77
N ALA A 208 27.54 11.07 13.50
CA ALA A 208 27.89 9.67 13.30
C ALA A 208 28.88 9.48 12.13
N SER A 209 29.81 8.53 12.30
CA SER A 209 30.75 8.19 11.23
C SER A 209 30.02 7.68 9.98
N LYS A 210 30.56 7.98 8.79
CA LYS A 210 30.05 7.44 7.52
C LYS A 210 29.91 5.92 7.55
N LYS A 211 30.85 5.23 8.22
CA LYS A 211 30.81 3.78 8.41
C LYS A 211 29.57 3.28 9.14
N LEU A 212 29.14 3.97 10.20
CA LEU A 212 27.94 3.58 10.94
C LEU A 212 26.68 3.79 10.09
N SER A 213 26.62 4.90 9.34
CA SER A 213 25.50 5.16 8.41
C SER A 213 25.42 4.07 7.33
N THR A 214 26.54 3.71 6.70
CA THR A 214 26.57 2.66 5.67
C THR A 214 26.22 1.28 6.23
N ILE A 215 26.60 0.97 7.47
CA ILE A 215 26.21 -0.30 8.12
C ILE A 215 24.70 -0.35 8.32
N ILE A 216 24.09 0.71 8.85
CA ILE A 216 22.65 0.76 9.13
C ILE A 216 21.84 0.76 7.83
N GLU A 217 22.24 1.57 6.84
CA GLU A 217 21.60 1.57 5.51
C GLU A 217 21.71 0.19 4.84
N GLY A 218 22.87 -0.47 4.94
CA GLY A 218 23.10 -1.80 4.36
C GLY A 218 22.33 -2.91 5.06
N GLU A 219 22.21 -2.84 6.39
CA GLU A 219 21.42 -3.78 7.19
C GLU A 219 19.95 -3.71 6.83
N SER A 220 19.37 -2.52 6.78
CA SER A 220 17.98 -2.32 6.37
C SER A 220 17.73 -2.79 4.93
N LEU A 221 18.60 -2.44 3.98
CA LEU A 221 18.43 -2.87 2.59
C LEU A 221 18.40 -4.41 2.47
N MET A 222 19.29 -5.11 3.21
CA MET A 222 19.30 -6.58 3.24
C MET A 222 18.09 -7.14 4.02
N ASN A 223 17.64 -6.46 5.06
CA ASN A 223 16.46 -6.81 5.83
C ASN A 223 15.20 -6.74 4.96
N ASP A 224 14.97 -5.63 4.22
CA ASP A 224 13.82 -5.47 3.32
C ASP A 224 13.73 -6.62 2.31
N GLY A 225 14.88 -6.98 1.70
CA GLY A 225 14.98 -8.13 0.81
C GLY A 225 14.67 -9.46 1.51
N THR A 226 15.14 -9.67 2.73
CA THR A 226 14.90 -10.92 3.47
C THR A 226 13.45 -11.02 3.96
N ALA A 227 12.88 -9.91 4.41
CA ALA A 227 11.51 -9.81 4.90
C ALA A 227 10.50 -10.14 3.80
N ILE A 228 10.69 -9.68 2.55
CA ILE A 228 9.80 -10.05 1.43
C ILE A 228 9.88 -11.55 1.09
N VAL A 229 11.06 -12.18 1.21
CA VAL A 229 11.20 -13.64 1.04
C VAL A 229 10.41 -14.38 2.12
N VAL A 230 10.60 -13.98 3.38
CA VAL A 230 9.93 -14.58 4.54
C VAL A 230 8.41 -14.39 4.45
N TYR A 231 7.94 -13.20 4.08
CA TYR A 231 6.54 -12.90 3.82
C TYR A 231 5.97 -13.83 2.73
N THR A 232 6.63 -13.92 1.57
CA THR A 232 6.17 -14.75 0.45
C THR A 232 6.08 -16.22 0.83
N LEU A 233 7.05 -16.72 1.61
CA LEU A 233 7.07 -18.09 2.11
C LEU A 233 5.84 -18.39 2.99
N PHE A 234 5.56 -17.54 3.98
CA PHE A 234 4.40 -17.74 4.86
C PHE A 234 3.08 -17.48 4.15
N TYR A 235 3.05 -16.56 3.18
CA TYR A 235 1.87 -16.27 2.38
C TYR A 235 1.41 -17.50 1.61
N ARG A 236 2.34 -18.17 0.92
CA ARG A 236 2.08 -19.46 0.25
C ARG A 236 1.63 -20.55 1.22
N MET A 237 2.24 -20.63 2.41
CA MET A 237 1.81 -21.56 3.44
C MET A 237 0.37 -21.34 3.92
N VAL A 238 -0.06 -20.07 4.00
CA VAL A 238 -1.43 -19.69 4.35
C VAL A 238 -2.40 -20.07 3.24
N LEU A 239 -2.00 -19.95 1.97
CA LEU A 239 -2.78 -20.40 0.80
C LEU A 239 -2.93 -21.93 0.69
N GLY A 240 -2.24 -22.69 1.54
CA GLY A 240 -2.37 -24.15 1.64
C GLY A 240 -1.18 -24.93 1.13
N GLU A 241 -0.13 -24.27 0.63
CA GLU A 241 1.11 -24.95 0.24
C GLU A 241 1.84 -25.53 1.46
N THR A 242 2.32 -26.77 1.34
CA THR A 242 3.11 -27.43 2.38
C THR A 242 4.58 -27.40 2.00
N PHE A 243 5.41 -26.76 2.82
CA PHE A 243 6.85 -26.75 2.62
C PHE A 243 7.52 -27.75 3.56
N ASN A 244 8.29 -28.68 2.99
CA ASN A 244 9.29 -29.44 3.74
C ASN A 244 10.50 -28.55 4.05
N TRP A 245 11.27 -28.87 5.09
CA TRP A 245 12.52 -28.16 5.42
C TRP A 245 13.47 -27.98 4.23
N VAL A 246 13.59 -29.01 3.38
CA VAL A 246 14.37 -28.95 2.14
C VAL A 246 13.77 -27.97 1.14
N ALA A 247 12.43 -27.90 1.05
CA ALA A 247 11.73 -26.96 0.17
C ALA A 247 11.87 -25.52 0.69
N ILE A 248 11.87 -25.31 2.01
CA ILE A 248 12.13 -24.00 2.62
C ILE A 248 13.56 -23.53 2.28
N ILE A 249 14.56 -24.38 2.49
CA ILE A 249 15.97 -24.05 2.19
C ILE A 249 16.16 -23.80 0.69
N LYS A 250 15.55 -24.63 -0.17
CA LYS A 250 15.57 -24.42 -1.63
C LYS A 250 14.88 -23.12 -2.03
N PHE A 251 13.72 -22.81 -1.44
CA PHE A 251 12.99 -21.57 -1.70
C PHE A 251 13.80 -20.35 -1.28
N LEU A 252 14.37 -20.35 -0.07
CA LEU A 252 15.26 -19.28 0.38
C LEU A 252 16.45 -19.13 -0.56
N ALA A 253 17.14 -20.22 -0.90
CA ALA A 253 18.29 -20.18 -1.80
C ALA A 253 17.93 -19.67 -3.20
N GLN A 254 16.80 -20.13 -3.75
CA GLN A 254 16.32 -19.72 -5.08
C GLN A 254 15.97 -18.22 -5.11
N VAL A 255 15.22 -17.75 -4.13
CA VAL A 255 14.80 -16.34 -4.06
C VAL A 255 15.99 -15.43 -3.75
N SER A 256 16.93 -15.86 -2.89
CA SER A 256 18.17 -15.10 -2.63
C SER A 256 19.11 -15.04 -3.83
N LEU A 257 19.08 -16.03 -4.73
CA LEU A 257 19.88 -16.05 -5.96
C LEU A 257 19.17 -15.39 -7.15
N GLY A 258 17.92 -14.97 -7.00
CA GLY A 258 17.14 -14.26 -8.03
C GLY A 258 16.68 -15.15 -9.19
N ALA A 259 16.45 -16.45 -8.94
CA ALA A 259 16.06 -17.44 -9.95
C ALA A 259 14.59 -17.87 -9.86
#